data_AF-A0A356V5B5-F1
#
_entry.id   AF-A0A356V5B5-F1
#
_cell.length_a   1.000
_cell.length_b   1.000
_cell.length_c   1.000
_cell.angle_alpha   90.00
_cell.angle_beta   90.00
_cell.angle_gamma   90.00
#
_symmetry.space_group_name_H-M   'P 1'
#
loop_
_entity.id
_entity.type
_entity.pdbx_description
1 polymer ?
#
loop_
_entity_poly.entity_id
_entity_poly.type
_entity_poly.pdbx_seq_one_letter_code
_entity_poly.pdbx_strand_id
1 'polypeptide(L)'
;MIEENPKYDLRLAKTQADLEAAQRLRYEIFVAELGGDGPLVDHQNRLECDEFDAYFDHLLLIDKTQAEGSEKSVIGVYRLLRSDMAEKAGRFYSEDEYDLDKLKNSGRKLLELGRSCVRKDYRGTAAMYHLWNGLGAYVVEHNIDLLFGVASFHGTDVEKIREPLAYLHHNYLVAEELRVRVKAADFQTMDLMPAEQIDRRAAMRQMPTLIKAYLRMGGCVGEGVFLDHNFNTTDVLVMMDTAKVSEKQRNMYTKGRHG
;
A
#
# COMPACT_ATOMS: atom_id res chain seq x y z
N MET A 1 -24.60 -9.68 7.35
CA MET A 1 -25.07 -9.31 6.00
C MET A 1 -24.20 -8.17 5.54
N ILE A 2 -23.40 -8.37 4.48
CA ILE A 2 -22.66 -7.27 3.87
C ILE A 2 -23.71 -6.50 3.06
N GLU A 3 -23.95 -5.24 3.39
CA GLU A 3 -24.80 -4.39 2.55
C GLU A 3 -24.16 -4.31 1.16
N GLU A 4 -24.81 -4.92 0.17
CA GLU A 4 -24.59 -4.52 -1.21
C GLU A 4 -24.92 -3.05 -1.30
N ASN A 5 -23.91 -2.20 -1.44
CA ASN A 5 -24.13 -0.81 -1.76
C ASN A 5 -24.31 -0.73 -3.27
N PRO A 6 -25.53 -0.59 -3.81
CA PRO A 6 -25.80 -0.64 -5.25
C PRO A 6 -25.07 0.48 -6.01
N LYS A 7 -24.51 1.45 -5.29
CA LYS A 7 -23.72 2.55 -5.84
C LYS A 7 -22.31 2.14 -6.29
N TYR A 8 -21.68 1.15 -5.65
CA TYR A 8 -20.28 0.84 -5.91
C TYR A 8 -20.10 -0.53 -6.57
N ASP A 9 -19.23 -0.58 -7.58
CA ASP A 9 -18.70 -1.82 -8.14
C ASP A 9 -17.27 -2.03 -7.67
N LEU A 10 -16.92 -3.26 -7.30
CA LEU A 10 -15.56 -3.63 -6.98
C LEU A 10 -15.16 -4.82 -7.85
N ARG A 11 -14.15 -4.63 -8.70
CA ARG A 11 -13.68 -5.66 -9.62
C ARG A 11 -12.25 -5.42 -10.07
N LEU A 12 -11.62 -6.45 -10.62
CA LEU A 12 -10.37 -6.29 -11.35
C LEU A 12 -10.60 -5.59 -12.69
N ALA A 13 -9.61 -4.83 -13.15
CA ALA A 13 -9.51 -4.34 -14.51
C ALA A 13 -9.47 -5.51 -15.50
N LYS A 14 -10.19 -5.40 -16.62
CA LYS A 14 -10.29 -6.45 -17.64
C LYS A 14 -10.00 -5.96 -19.06
N THR A 15 -9.98 -4.64 -19.25
CA THR A 15 -9.87 -4.01 -20.56
C THR A 15 -8.81 -2.91 -20.54
N GLN A 16 -8.36 -2.50 -21.73
CA GLN A 16 -7.44 -1.37 -21.85
C GLN A 16 -8.04 -0.08 -21.26
N ALA A 17 -9.35 0.13 -21.44
CA ALA A 17 -10.06 1.27 -20.87
C ALA A 17 -10.07 1.26 -19.34
N ASP A 18 -10.16 0.08 -18.71
CA ASP A 18 -10.05 -0.05 -17.25
C ASP A 18 -8.66 0.34 -16.76
N LEU A 19 -7.61 -0.11 -17.45
CA LEU A 19 -6.22 0.20 -17.11
C LEU A 19 -5.95 1.71 -17.25
N GLU A 20 -6.38 2.32 -18.35
CA GLU A 20 -6.24 3.76 -18.56
C GLU A 20 -7.00 4.56 -17.51
N ALA A 21 -8.21 4.14 -17.13
CA ALA A 21 -8.96 4.80 -16.06
C ALA A 21 -8.23 4.70 -14.71
N ALA A 22 -7.59 3.56 -14.42
CA ALA A 22 -6.76 3.39 -13.23
C ALA A 22 -5.53 4.31 -13.26
N GLN A 23 -4.81 4.36 -14.40
CA GLN A 23 -3.65 5.22 -14.62
C GLN A 23 -4.00 6.71 -14.52
N ARG A 24 -5.17 7.14 -15.01
CA ARG A 24 -5.66 8.52 -14.87
C ARG A 24 -5.92 8.89 -13.42
N LEU A 25 -6.59 8.02 -12.64
CA LEU A 25 -6.81 8.29 -11.22
C LEU A 25 -5.47 8.36 -10.46
N ARG A 26 -4.54 7.45 -10.77
CA ARG A 26 -3.19 7.48 -10.22
C ARG A 26 -2.44 8.76 -10.58
N TYR A 27 -2.53 9.23 -11.81
CA TYR A 27 -1.97 10.52 -12.22
C TYR A 27 -2.56 11.69 -11.42
N GLU A 28 -3.89 11.75 -11.29
CA GLU A 28 -4.56 12.81 -10.52
C GLU A 28 -4.01 12.89 -9.09
N ILE A 29 -3.72 11.75 -8.47
CA ILE A 29 -3.31 11.68 -7.07
C ILE A 29 -1.79 11.76 -6.92
N PHE A 30 -1.04 10.84 -7.50
CA PHE A 30 0.40 10.74 -7.28
C PHE A 30 1.19 11.84 -7.99
N VAL A 31 0.74 12.28 -9.17
CA VAL A 31 1.44 13.31 -9.96
C VAL A 31 0.85 14.70 -9.68
N ALA A 32 -0.43 14.91 -10.00
CA ALA A 32 -1.03 16.25 -9.95
C ALA A 32 -1.26 16.78 -8.53
N GLU A 33 -1.61 15.91 -7.57
CA GLU A 33 -1.84 16.33 -6.19
C GLU A 33 -0.58 16.23 -5.32
N LEU A 34 0.17 15.13 -5.42
CA LEU A 34 1.32 14.85 -4.54
C LEU A 34 2.67 15.29 -5.14
N GLY A 35 2.70 15.68 -6.41
CA GLY A 35 3.89 16.21 -7.07
C GLY A 35 4.94 15.17 -7.43
N GLY A 36 4.56 13.90 -7.54
CA GLY A 36 5.44 12.84 -8.01
C GLY A 36 5.61 12.85 -9.54
N ASP A 37 6.67 12.22 -10.02
CA ASP A 37 6.99 12.12 -11.44
C ASP A 37 7.81 10.85 -11.75
N GLY A 38 7.96 10.52 -13.03
CA GLY A 38 8.75 9.39 -13.49
C GLY A 38 8.91 9.35 -15.01
N PRO A 39 9.91 8.60 -15.51
CA PRO A 39 10.25 8.58 -16.94
C PRO A 39 9.14 8.06 -17.86
N LEU A 40 8.21 7.27 -17.32
CA LEU A 40 7.07 6.68 -18.05
C LEU A 40 5.74 7.40 -17.78
N VAL A 41 5.74 8.48 -16.99
CA VAL A 41 4.54 9.30 -16.77
C VAL A 41 4.19 10.03 -18.06
N ASP A 42 2.97 9.82 -18.56
CA ASP A 42 2.47 10.50 -19.73
C ASP A 42 1.67 11.74 -19.30
N HIS A 43 2.34 12.89 -19.27
CA HIS A 43 1.69 14.17 -18.95
C HIS A 43 0.73 14.66 -20.05
N GLN A 44 0.90 14.23 -21.31
CA GLN A 44 0.02 14.65 -22.39
C GLN A 44 -1.36 14.01 -22.25
N ASN A 45 -1.39 12.71 -21.96
CA ASN A 45 -2.62 11.95 -21.75
C ASN A 45 -3.03 11.84 -20.28
N ARG A 46 -2.21 12.37 -19.36
CA ARG A 46 -2.41 12.38 -17.90
C ARG A 46 -2.52 10.97 -17.33
N LEU A 47 -1.54 10.11 -17.65
CA LEU A 47 -1.45 8.73 -17.21
C LEU A 47 -0.20 8.54 -16.33
N GLU A 48 -0.37 7.97 -15.13
CA GLU A 48 0.76 7.47 -14.34
C GLU A 48 0.94 5.99 -14.67
N CYS A 49 2.01 5.69 -15.39
CA CYS A 49 2.33 4.36 -15.92
C CYS A 49 3.71 3.91 -15.46
N ASP A 50 3.91 2.60 -15.33
CA ASP A 50 5.24 2.01 -15.16
C ASP A 50 5.36 0.67 -15.89
N GLU A 51 6.57 0.09 -15.88
CA GLU A 51 6.87 -1.20 -16.52
C GLU A 51 6.09 -2.38 -15.91
N PHE A 52 5.56 -2.23 -14.69
CA PHE A 52 4.90 -3.29 -13.95
C PHE A 52 3.39 -3.35 -14.18
N ASP A 53 2.79 -2.32 -14.79
CA ASP A 53 1.34 -2.24 -15.00
C ASP A 53 0.75 -3.46 -15.71
N ALA A 54 1.51 -4.12 -16.59
CA ALA A 54 1.08 -5.33 -17.29
C ALA A 54 1.08 -6.61 -16.41
N TYR A 55 1.74 -6.58 -15.25
CA TYR A 55 1.92 -7.72 -14.35
C TYR A 55 1.09 -7.59 -13.07
N PHE A 56 0.78 -6.37 -12.67
CA PHE A 56 -0.16 -6.10 -11.58
C PHE A 56 -1.60 -6.40 -12.01
N ASP A 57 -2.33 -7.08 -11.15
CA ASP A 57 -3.80 -7.01 -11.19
C ASP A 57 -4.23 -5.66 -10.60
N HIS A 58 -5.16 -4.96 -11.27
CA HIS A 58 -5.64 -3.65 -10.83
C HIS A 58 -7.04 -3.78 -10.25
N LEU A 59 -7.17 -3.71 -8.93
CA LEU A 59 -8.45 -3.69 -8.24
C LEU A 59 -9.05 -2.28 -8.31
N LEU A 60 -10.22 -2.18 -8.94
CA LEU A 60 -10.93 -0.93 -9.17
C LEU A 60 -12.17 -0.85 -8.30
N LEU A 61 -12.32 0.28 -7.62
CA LEU A 61 -13.59 0.70 -7.04
C LEU A 61 -14.24 1.72 -7.98
N ILE A 62 -15.45 1.41 -8.44
CA ILE A 62 -16.17 2.19 -9.45
C ILE A 62 -17.46 2.72 -8.83
N ASP A 63 -17.77 3.99 -9.07
CA ASP A 63 -19.08 4.58 -8.75
C ASP A 63 -20.04 4.45 -9.94
N LYS A 64 -21.04 3.56 -9.80
CA LYS A 64 -22.07 3.27 -10.82
C LYS A 64 -23.04 4.44 -11.03
N THR A 65 -23.03 5.47 -10.18
CA THR A 65 -23.85 6.67 -10.37
C THR A 65 -23.22 7.67 -11.35
N GLN A 66 -21.94 7.49 -11.67
CA GLN A 66 -21.28 8.23 -12.73
C GLN A 66 -21.62 7.60 -14.08
N ALA A 67 -21.60 8.42 -15.15
CA ALA A 67 -21.82 7.91 -16.50
C ALA A 67 -20.81 6.78 -16.82
N GLU A 68 -21.29 5.68 -17.37
CA GLU A 68 -20.44 4.55 -17.76
C GLU A 68 -19.37 5.01 -18.76
N GLY A 69 -18.13 4.54 -18.58
CA GLY A 69 -16.99 4.97 -19.38
C GLY A 69 -16.47 6.39 -19.07
N SER A 70 -17.09 7.13 -18.15
CA SER A 70 -16.54 8.39 -17.67
C SER A 70 -15.20 8.14 -16.96
N GLU A 71 -14.22 9.02 -17.19
CA GLU A 71 -12.95 9.06 -16.44
C GLU A 71 -13.19 9.22 -14.93
N LYS A 72 -14.37 9.70 -14.53
CA LYS A 72 -14.79 9.85 -13.14
C LYS A 72 -15.47 8.60 -12.56
N SER A 73 -15.59 7.52 -13.30
CA SER A 73 -16.25 6.31 -12.79
C SER A 73 -15.34 5.54 -11.82
N VAL A 74 -14.04 5.43 -12.09
CA VAL A 74 -13.07 4.83 -11.17
C VAL A 74 -12.75 5.83 -10.06
N ILE A 75 -13.09 5.45 -8.82
CA ILE A 75 -12.92 6.27 -7.62
C ILE A 75 -11.86 5.74 -6.66
N GLY A 76 -11.39 4.52 -6.88
CA GLY A 76 -10.29 3.93 -6.11
C GLY A 76 -9.56 2.87 -6.92
N VAL A 77 -8.24 2.80 -6.70
CA VAL A 77 -7.34 1.85 -7.37
C VAL A 77 -6.46 1.20 -6.31
N TYR A 78 -6.20 -0.09 -6.49
CA TYR A 78 -5.18 -0.81 -5.76
C TYR A 78 -4.50 -1.84 -6.68
N ARG A 79 -3.17 -1.78 -6.83
CA ARG A 79 -2.42 -2.77 -7.59
C ARG A 79 -1.98 -3.95 -6.71
N LEU A 80 -2.15 -5.15 -7.24
CA LEU A 80 -1.90 -6.44 -6.60
C LEU A 80 -0.93 -7.30 -7.45
N LEU A 81 0.35 -7.42 -7.07
CA LEU A 81 1.36 -8.22 -7.79
C LEU A 81 1.68 -9.51 -7.03
N ARG A 82 1.19 -10.62 -7.56
CA ARG A 82 1.48 -11.96 -7.01
C ARG A 82 2.90 -12.39 -7.37
N SER A 83 3.45 -13.31 -6.57
CA SER A 83 4.80 -13.88 -6.79
C SER A 83 4.99 -14.46 -8.20
N ASP A 84 3.99 -15.19 -8.73
CA ASP A 84 4.04 -15.79 -10.07
C ASP A 84 4.08 -14.75 -11.21
N MET A 85 3.54 -13.56 -10.96
CA MET A 85 3.57 -12.44 -11.90
C MET A 85 4.83 -11.60 -11.74
N ALA A 86 5.34 -11.45 -10.51
CA ALA A 86 6.65 -10.84 -10.25
C ALA A 86 7.79 -11.63 -10.92
N GLU A 87 7.72 -12.97 -10.88
CA GLU A 87 8.66 -13.82 -11.62
C GLU A 87 8.65 -13.56 -13.13
N LYS A 88 7.46 -13.31 -13.72
CA LYS A 88 7.32 -12.96 -15.15
C LYS A 88 7.80 -11.55 -15.46
N ALA A 89 7.66 -10.62 -14.50
CA ALA A 89 8.24 -9.28 -14.57
C ALA A 89 9.77 -9.29 -14.33
N GLY A 90 10.30 -10.40 -13.81
CA GLY A 90 11.70 -10.59 -13.42
C GLY A 90 12.03 -10.14 -12.00
N ARG A 91 11.14 -9.37 -11.34
CA ARG A 91 11.28 -8.88 -9.97
C ARG A 91 9.93 -8.41 -9.39
N PHE A 92 9.87 -8.26 -8.07
CA PHE A 92 8.87 -7.40 -7.43
C PHE A 92 9.22 -5.92 -7.66
N TYR A 93 8.22 -5.05 -7.63
CA TYR A 93 8.39 -3.61 -7.85
C TYR A 93 9.32 -2.99 -6.81
N SER A 94 9.09 -3.29 -5.53
CA SER A 94 9.91 -2.77 -4.42
C SER A 94 11.32 -3.36 -4.34
N GLU A 95 11.69 -4.32 -5.21
CA GLU A 95 13.09 -4.75 -5.33
C GLU A 95 13.99 -3.64 -5.85
N ASP A 96 13.47 -2.54 -6.40
CA ASP A 96 14.30 -1.39 -6.76
C ASP A 96 14.82 -0.66 -5.50
N GLU A 97 14.06 -0.66 -4.40
CA GLU A 97 14.33 0.05 -3.15
C GLU A 97 14.85 -0.85 -2.01
N TYR A 98 14.32 -2.09 -1.93
CA TYR A 98 14.50 -3.01 -0.81
C TYR A 98 15.15 -4.34 -1.24
N ASP A 99 15.97 -4.91 -0.36
CA ASP A 99 16.43 -6.29 -0.45
C ASP A 99 15.33 -7.24 0.05
N LEU A 100 14.68 -7.92 -0.89
CA LEU A 100 13.59 -8.85 -0.64
C LEU A 100 14.03 -10.31 -0.49
N ASP A 101 15.33 -10.62 -0.44
CA ASP A 101 15.82 -12.00 -0.47
C ASP A 101 15.24 -12.86 0.65
N LYS A 102 15.15 -12.32 1.88
CA LYS A 102 14.55 -13.04 3.01
C LYS A 102 13.07 -13.38 2.76
N LEU A 103 12.33 -12.47 2.12
CA LEU A 103 10.93 -12.72 1.77
C LEU A 103 10.79 -13.75 0.66
N LYS A 104 11.55 -13.59 -0.43
CA LYS A 104 11.51 -14.49 -1.59
C LYS A 104 11.93 -15.91 -1.22
N ASN A 105 12.89 -16.05 -0.31
CA ASN A 105 13.37 -17.34 0.19
C ASN A 105 12.53 -17.93 1.33
N SER A 106 11.46 -17.26 1.78
CA SER A 106 10.62 -17.74 2.88
C SER A 106 9.72 -18.94 2.51
N GLY A 107 9.58 -19.22 1.21
CA GLY A 107 8.66 -20.26 0.70
C GLY A 107 7.17 -19.91 0.82
N ARG A 108 6.85 -18.66 1.20
CA ARG A 108 5.48 -18.17 1.36
C ARG A 108 4.94 -17.59 0.06
N LYS A 109 3.63 -17.68 -0.17
CA LYS A 109 2.96 -17.00 -1.28
C LYS A 109 2.83 -15.51 -0.97
N LEU A 110 3.61 -14.70 -1.68
CA LEU A 110 3.68 -13.26 -1.46
C LEU A 110 2.74 -12.52 -2.42
N LEU A 111 2.14 -11.44 -1.91
CA LEU A 111 1.42 -10.45 -2.68
C LEU A 111 1.98 -9.06 -2.37
N GLU A 112 2.59 -8.43 -3.36
CA GLU A 112 3.00 -7.04 -3.29
C GLU A 112 1.81 -6.12 -3.60
N LEU A 113 1.66 -5.10 -2.78
CA LEU A 113 0.60 -4.12 -2.85
C LEU A 113 1.20 -2.77 -3.23
N GLY A 114 0.60 -2.07 -4.19
CA GLY A 114 1.13 -0.80 -4.68
C GLY A 114 0.08 0.16 -5.20
N ARG A 115 0.46 1.44 -5.31
CA ARG A 115 -0.35 2.53 -5.90
C ARG A 115 -1.81 2.59 -5.40
N SER A 116 -2.03 2.27 -4.12
CA SER A 116 -3.33 2.40 -3.47
C SER A 116 -3.74 3.86 -3.40
N CYS A 117 -4.83 4.24 -4.07
CA CYS A 117 -5.31 5.61 -4.04
C CYS A 117 -6.84 5.70 -4.17
N VAL A 118 -7.40 6.79 -3.64
CA VAL A 118 -8.84 7.08 -3.67
C VAL A 118 -9.05 8.53 -4.05
N ARG A 119 -9.98 8.77 -4.97
CA ARG A 119 -10.34 10.11 -5.45
C ARG A 119 -10.73 11.01 -4.28
N LYS A 120 -10.31 12.27 -4.34
CA LYS A 120 -10.38 13.23 -3.23
C LYS A 120 -11.77 13.37 -2.59
N ASP A 121 -12.81 13.40 -3.40
CA ASP A 121 -14.23 13.51 -2.99
C ASP A 121 -14.83 12.22 -2.41
N TYR A 122 -14.10 11.08 -2.49
CA TYR A 122 -14.48 9.78 -1.91
C TYR A 122 -13.56 9.36 -0.77
N ARG A 123 -12.61 10.22 -0.37
CA ARG A 123 -11.72 9.94 0.76
C ARG A 123 -12.52 9.90 2.06
N GLY A 124 -12.27 8.85 2.82
CA GLY A 124 -13.02 8.51 4.01
C GLY A 124 -12.93 7.01 4.27
N THR A 125 -13.81 6.48 5.10
CA THR A 125 -13.79 5.06 5.49
C THR A 125 -14.41 4.15 4.44
N ALA A 126 -15.44 4.60 3.71
CA ALA A 126 -16.24 3.74 2.83
C ALA A 126 -15.45 3.21 1.62
N ALA A 127 -14.76 4.07 0.87
CA ALA A 127 -14.03 3.65 -0.34
C ALA A 127 -12.90 2.66 0.00
N MET A 128 -12.09 2.99 1.02
CA MET A 128 -11.07 2.05 1.50
C MET A 128 -11.70 0.76 2.01
N TYR A 129 -12.80 0.81 2.78
CA TYR A 129 -13.49 -0.39 3.23
C TYR A 129 -13.83 -1.36 2.08
N HIS A 130 -14.35 -0.84 0.96
CA HIS A 130 -14.60 -1.67 -0.22
C HIS A 130 -13.32 -2.24 -0.83
N LEU A 131 -12.29 -1.42 -1.07
CA LEU A 131 -11.00 -1.88 -1.60
C LEU A 131 -10.37 -2.97 -0.72
N TRP A 132 -10.42 -2.79 0.60
CA TRP A 132 -9.89 -3.77 1.56
C TRP A 132 -10.70 -5.06 1.62
N ASN A 133 -12.03 -5.01 1.44
CA ASN A 133 -12.84 -6.21 1.29
C ASN A 133 -12.47 -6.99 0.03
N GLY A 134 -12.26 -6.30 -1.10
CA GLY A 134 -11.79 -6.92 -2.35
C GLY A 134 -10.41 -7.53 -2.20
N LEU A 135 -9.48 -6.81 -1.56
CA LEU A 135 -8.16 -7.35 -1.22
C LEU A 135 -8.28 -8.62 -0.36
N GLY A 136 -9.17 -8.62 0.63
CA GLY A 136 -9.42 -9.79 1.47
C GLY A 136 -9.94 -10.99 0.67
N ALA A 137 -10.89 -10.77 -0.24
CA ALA A 137 -11.39 -11.82 -1.13
C ALA A 137 -10.28 -12.37 -2.04
N TYR A 138 -9.48 -11.48 -2.63
CA TYR A 138 -8.35 -11.81 -3.49
C TYR A 138 -7.28 -12.63 -2.76
N VAL A 139 -6.97 -12.26 -1.50
CA VAL A 139 -6.05 -13.00 -0.63
C VAL A 139 -6.51 -14.45 -0.41
N VAL A 140 -7.80 -14.65 -0.15
CA VAL A 140 -8.38 -15.98 0.05
C VAL A 140 -8.35 -16.77 -1.25
N GLU A 141 -8.79 -16.18 -2.35
CA GLU A 141 -8.84 -16.82 -3.67
C GLU A 141 -7.46 -17.32 -4.12
N HIS A 142 -6.42 -16.51 -3.94
CA HIS A 142 -5.05 -16.84 -4.37
C HIS A 142 -4.21 -17.55 -3.29
N ASN A 143 -4.78 -17.81 -2.11
CA ASN A 143 -4.09 -18.41 -0.96
C ASN A 143 -2.81 -17.66 -0.59
N ILE A 144 -2.92 -16.34 -0.43
CA ILE A 144 -1.77 -15.48 -0.09
C ILE A 144 -1.43 -15.64 1.40
N ASP A 145 -0.14 -15.88 1.67
CA ASP A 145 0.38 -16.05 3.02
C ASP A 145 0.86 -14.74 3.62
N LEU A 146 1.44 -13.87 2.79
CA LEU A 146 2.04 -12.62 3.23
C LEU A 146 1.77 -11.49 2.22
N LEU A 147 1.23 -10.40 2.76
CA LEU A 147 1.05 -9.14 2.06
C LEU A 147 2.23 -8.24 2.39
N PHE A 148 2.79 -7.57 1.39
CA PHE A 148 3.79 -6.54 1.61
C PHE A 148 3.71 -5.46 0.56
N GLY A 149 4.48 -4.39 0.73
CA GLY A 149 4.60 -3.31 -0.23
C GLY A 149 5.10 -2.06 0.46
N VAL A 150 5.31 -1.02 -0.33
CA VAL A 150 5.78 0.26 0.17
C VAL A 150 4.60 1.18 0.43
N ALA A 151 4.58 1.76 1.62
CA ALA A 151 3.67 2.84 1.99
C ALA A 151 4.48 4.04 2.46
N SER A 152 3.98 5.23 2.16
CA SER A 152 4.83 6.40 2.14
C SER A 152 4.36 7.50 3.09
N PHE A 153 5.33 8.20 3.66
CA PHE A 153 5.17 9.56 4.16
C PHE A 153 5.36 10.53 2.99
N HIS A 154 4.62 11.64 3.00
CA HIS A 154 4.86 12.71 2.02
C HIS A 154 6.08 13.55 2.47
N GLY A 155 6.94 13.87 1.51
CA GLY A 155 8.19 14.58 1.72
C GLY A 155 9.39 13.66 1.95
N THR A 156 10.58 14.21 1.71
CA THR A 156 11.89 13.55 1.87
C THR A 156 12.72 14.12 3.03
N ASP A 157 12.14 15.03 3.81
CA ASP A 157 12.78 15.62 5.00
C ASP A 157 12.55 14.74 6.23
N VAL A 158 13.52 13.85 6.48
CA VAL A 158 13.50 12.86 7.56
C VAL A 158 13.28 13.48 8.93
N GLU A 159 13.85 14.66 9.19
CA GLU A 159 13.73 15.35 10.49
C GLU A 159 12.29 15.78 10.78
N LYS A 160 11.52 16.16 9.75
CA LYS A 160 10.08 16.50 9.91
C LYS A 160 9.22 15.31 10.30
N ILE A 161 9.67 14.08 9.99
CA ILE A 161 8.96 12.82 10.26
C ILE A 161 9.75 11.90 11.20
N ARG A 162 10.71 12.44 11.96
CA ARG A 162 11.56 11.63 12.86
C ARG A 162 10.76 10.86 13.92
N GLU A 163 9.70 11.47 14.46
CA GLU A 163 8.83 10.88 15.49
C GLU A 163 8.13 9.60 15.00
N PRO A 164 7.36 9.61 13.89
CA PRO A 164 6.75 8.38 13.40
C PRO A 164 7.77 7.34 12.92
N LEU A 165 8.90 7.73 12.33
CA LEU A 165 9.92 6.77 11.90
C LEU A 165 10.56 6.04 13.09
N ALA A 166 11.00 6.77 14.12
CA ALA A 166 11.50 6.16 15.35
C ALA A 166 10.43 5.29 16.01
N TYR A 167 9.17 5.73 16.02
CA TYR A 167 8.07 4.93 16.55
C TYR A 167 7.89 3.60 15.80
N LEU A 168 8.00 3.59 14.47
CA LEU A 168 7.97 2.37 13.66
C LEU A 168 9.14 1.45 13.98
N HIS A 169 10.36 2.00 14.03
CA HIS A 169 11.58 1.24 14.35
C HIS A 169 11.45 0.50 15.69
N HIS A 170 11.12 1.23 16.75
CA HIS A 170 11.12 0.68 18.11
C HIS A 170 9.94 -0.25 18.42
N ASN A 171 8.84 -0.19 17.66
CA ASN A 171 7.59 -0.88 18.03
C ASN A 171 7.05 -1.85 16.98
N TYR A 172 7.49 -1.73 15.72
CA TYR A 172 6.85 -2.45 14.60
C TYR A 172 7.83 -3.12 13.64
N LEU A 173 9.14 -3.12 13.91
CA LEU A 173 10.08 -3.91 13.11
C LEU A 173 9.65 -5.37 13.05
N VAL A 174 9.66 -5.92 11.84
CA VAL A 174 9.45 -7.34 11.62
C VAL A 174 10.60 -8.16 12.22
N ALA A 175 10.29 -9.40 12.60
CA ALA A 175 11.28 -10.36 13.12
C ALA A 175 12.41 -10.58 12.12
N GLU A 176 13.62 -10.85 12.62
CA GLU A 176 14.86 -10.87 11.85
C GLU A 176 14.79 -11.81 10.63
N GLU A 177 14.08 -12.93 10.75
CA GLU A 177 13.96 -13.96 9.71
C GLU A 177 13.22 -13.47 8.47
N LEU A 178 12.36 -12.47 8.62
CA LEU A 178 11.60 -11.84 7.52
C LEU A 178 11.97 -10.37 7.34
N ARG A 179 13.02 -9.87 8.03
CA ARG A 179 13.41 -8.46 8.00
C ARG A 179 14.08 -8.08 6.69
N VAL A 180 13.23 -7.61 5.79
CA VAL A 180 13.59 -6.86 4.59
C VAL A 180 14.23 -5.54 4.99
N ARG A 181 15.23 -5.12 4.24
CA ARG A 181 16.02 -3.91 4.50
C ARG A 181 16.16 -3.09 3.23
N VAL A 182 16.15 -1.76 3.34
CA VAL A 182 16.50 -0.88 2.21
C VAL A 182 17.90 -1.26 1.71
N LYS A 183 18.11 -1.22 0.40
CA LYS A 183 19.42 -1.50 -0.19
C LYS A 183 20.49 -0.60 0.40
N ALA A 184 21.71 -1.12 0.52
CA ALA A 184 22.79 -0.46 1.25
C ALA A 184 23.15 0.94 0.71
N ALA A 185 22.99 1.18 -0.60
CA ALA A 185 23.30 2.46 -1.24
C ALA A 185 22.32 3.57 -0.84
N ASP A 186 21.07 3.22 -0.52
CA ASP A 186 19.96 4.15 -0.31
C ASP A 186 19.43 4.11 1.13
N PHE A 187 20.12 3.40 2.02
CA PHE A 187 19.65 3.12 3.38
C PHE A 187 19.59 4.40 4.24
N GLN A 188 18.39 4.82 4.61
CA GLN A 188 18.15 5.81 5.66
C GLN A 188 17.61 5.13 6.91
N THR A 189 18.25 5.35 8.06
CA THR A 189 17.81 4.77 9.34
C THR A 189 16.47 5.36 9.80
N MET A 190 15.66 4.52 10.45
CA MET A 190 14.49 4.94 11.22
C MET A 190 14.80 5.14 12.72
N ASP A 191 15.93 4.65 13.22
CA ASP A 191 16.35 4.80 14.62
C ASP A 191 16.90 6.21 14.87
N LEU A 192 15.99 7.19 14.89
CA LEU A 192 16.31 8.62 14.92
C LEU A 192 16.27 9.21 16.33
N MET A 193 15.74 8.47 17.31
CA MET A 193 15.78 8.85 18.71
C MET A 193 15.55 7.64 19.63
N PRO A 194 15.99 7.70 20.90
CA PRO A 194 15.70 6.67 21.89
C PRO A 194 14.20 6.47 22.10
N ALA A 195 13.80 5.22 22.33
CA ALA A 195 12.39 4.84 22.48
C ALA A 195 11.65 5.65 23.57
N GLU A 196 12.35 6.00 24.65
CA GLU A 196 11.81 6.74 25.79
C GLU A 196 11.54 8.21 25.49
N GLN A 197 12.13 8.76 24.42
CA GLN A 197 11.99 10.16 24.03
C GLN A 197 10.88 10.38 22.99
N ILE A 198 10.29 9.32 22.45
CA ILE A 198 9.27 9.40 21.41
C ILE A 198 7.96 9.97 21.97
N ASP A 199 7.47 11.06 21.40
CA ASP A 199 6.10 11.51 21.64
C ASP A 199 5.15 10.66 20.78
N ARG A 200 4.65 9.59 21.38
CA ARG A 200 3.68 8.68 20.74
C ARG A 200 2.47 9.41 20.14
N ARG A 201 1.98 10.50 20.75
CA ARG A 201 0.83 11.23 20.19
C ARG A 201 1.23 12.00 18.94
N ALA A 202 2.42 12.61 18.93
CA ALA A 202 2.97 13.27 17.74
C ALA A 202 3.21 12.26 16.61
N ALA A 203 3.88 11.14 16.91
CA ALA A 203 4.12 10.05 15.96
C ALA A 203 2.82 9.57 15.30
N MET A 204 1.79 9.23 16.09
CA MET A 204 0.51 8.74 15.56
C MET A 204 -0.27 9.80 14.78
N ARG A 205 -0.11 11.09 15.11
CA ARG A 205 -0.73 12.19 14.37
C ARG A 205 -0.11 12.34 12.98
N GLN A 206 1.22 12.26 12.89
CA GLN A 206 1.97 12.39 11.63
C GLN A 206 1.92 11.12 10.77
N MET A 207 1.68 9.95 11.38
CA MET A 207 1.61 8.67 10.67
C MET A 207 0.53 8.68 9.56
N PRO A 208 0.88 8.32 8.31
CA PRO A 208 -0.07 8.15 7.23
C PRO A 208 -1.23 7.21 7.60
N THR A 209 -2.43 7.54 7.14
CA THR A 209 -3.64 6.76 7.44
C THR A 209 -3.53 5.31 6.98
N LEU A 210 -2.88 5.07 5.83
CA LEU A 210 -2.66 3.73 5.30
C LEU A 210 -1.73 2.91 6.19
N ILE A 211 -0.58 3.47 6.61
CA ILE A 211 0.33 2.80 7.55
C ILE A 211 -0.40 2.48 8.86
N LYS A 212 -1.13 3.45 9.44
CA LYS A 212 -1.95 3.21 10.65
C LYS A 212 -2.95 2.07 10.48
N ALA A 213 -3.54 1.91 9.30
CA ALA A 213 -4.47 0.82 9.02
C ALA A 213 -3.75 -0.53 9.14
N TYR A 214 -2.63 -0.70 8.46
CA TYR A 214 -1.81 -1.92 8.56
C TYR A 214 -1.41 -2.25 9.98
N LEU A 215 -0.84 -1.29 10.72
CA LEU A 215 -0.39 -1.52 12.10
C LEU A 215 -1.54 -2.02 13.00
N ARG A 216 -2.76 -1.46 12.83
CA ARG A 216 -3.95 -1.91 13.58
C ARG A 216 -4.27 -3.37 13.32
N MET A 217 -4.07 -3.85 12.10
CA MET A 217 -4.29 -5.26 11.71
C MET A 217 -3.10 -6.17 12.04
N GLY A 218 -2.07 -5.65 12.71
CA GLY A 218 -0.86 -6.42 13.04
C GLY A 218 0.20 -6.41 11.96
N GLY A 219 0.13 -5.43 11.07
CA GLY A 219 1.23 -5.11 10.19
C GLY A 219 2.48 -4.70 10.97
N CYS A 220 3.63 -4.98 10.37
CA CYS A 220 4.97 -4.66 10.80
C CYS A 220 5.71 -3.97 9.65
N VAL A 221 6.90 -3.46 9.91
CA VAL A 221 7.71 -2.75 8.92
C VAL A 221 9.07 -3.41 8.71
N GLY A 222 9.62 -3.23 7.51
CA GLY A 222 11.01 -3.51 7.20
C GLY A 222 11.97 -2.53 7.89
N GLU A 223 13.26 -2.68 7.61
CA GLU A 223 14.32 -1.86 8.19
C GLU A 223 14.79 -0.78 7.22
N GLY A 224 14.86 0.45 7.75
CA GLY A 224 15.20 1.64 6.99
C GLY A 224 14.04 2.15 6.12
N VAL A 225 14.22 3.37 5.63
CA VAL A 225 13.33 4.01 4.66
C VAL A 225 14.09 4.36 3.39
N PHE A 226 13.37 4.36 2.28
CA PHE A 226 13.88 4.85 1.00
C PHE A 226 13.41 6.30 0.81
N LEU A 227 14.29 7.19 0.37
CA LEU A 227 13.96 8.59 0.09
C LEU A 227 13.70 8.75 -1.40
N ASP A 228 12.44 8.61 -1.81
CA ASP A 228 12.05 8.79 -3.21
C ASP A 228 11.88 10.28 -3.51
N HIS A 229 12.95 10.87 -4.05
CA HIS A 229 12.96 12.26 -4.48
C HIS A 229 12.10 12.52 -5.73
N ASN A 230 11.82 11.50 -6.55
CA ASN A 230 10.99 11.64 -7.75
C ASN A 230 9.50 11.69 -7.37
N PHE A 231 9.07 10.88 -6.40
CA PHE A 231 7.70 10.89 -5.88
C PHE A 231 7.49 11.84 -4.71
N ASN A 232 8.56 12.48 -4.22
CA ASN A 232 8.55 13.35 -3.04
C ASN A 232 7.97 12.60 -1.83
N THR A 233 8.51 11.43 -1.54
CA THR A 233 8.06 10.52 -0.49
C THR A 233 9.21 9.95 0.32
N THR A 234 8.90 9.57 1.55
CA THR A 234 9.75 8.69 2.38
C THR A 234 9.03 7.37 2.54
N ASP A 235 9.63 6.34 1.96
CA ASP A 235 9.03 5.05 1.71
C ASP A 235 9.36 4.05 2.80
N VAL A 236 8.33 3.39 3.33
CA VAL A 236 8.44 2.37 4.35
C VAL A 236 7.82 1.09 3.83
N LEU A 237 8.62 0.03 3.79
CA LEU A 237 8.09 -1.30 3.53
C LEU A 237 7.23 -1.77 4.71
N VAL A 238 5.97 -2.07 4.43
CA VAL A 238 4.99 -2.59 5.39
C VAL A 238 4.65 -4.03 5.01
N MET A 239 4.50 -4.88 6.02
CA MET A 239 4.24 -6.32 5.86
C MET A 239 3.11 -6.77 6.76
N MET A 240 2.31 -7.71 6.30
CA MET A 240 1.20 -8.26 7.06
C MET A 240 1.02 -9.75 6.76
N ASP A 241 1.10 -10.56 7.82
CA ASP A 241 0.89 -12.00 7.78
C ASP A 241 -0.62 -12.31 7.84
N THR A 242 -1.16 -12.98 6.81
CA THR A 242 -2.60 -13.21 6.68
C THR A 242 -3.18 -14.08 7.79
N ALA A 243 -2.36 -14.98 8.37
CA ALA A 243 -2.75 -15.79 9.52
C ALA A 243 -2.93 -14.93 10.79
N LYS A 244 -2.06 -13.94 11.02
CA LYS A 244 -2.14 -13.02 12.17
C LYS A 244 -3.32 -12.05 12.06
N VAL A 245 -3.67 -11.64 10.84
CA VAL A 245 -4.85 -10.80 10.59
C VAL A 245 -6.12 -11.52 11.01
N SER A 246 -6.27 -12.77 10.57
CA SER A 246 -7.42 -13.62 10.91
C SER A 246 -7.57 -13.80 12.42
N GLU A 247 -6.46 -13.93 13.15
CA GLU A 247 -6.48 -13.97 14.62
C GLU A 247 -6.92 -12.64 15.26
N LYS A 248 -6.36 -11.51 14.83
CA LYS A 248 -6.74 -10.21 15.38
C LYS A 248 -8.18 -9.83 15.06
N GLN A 249 -8.66 -10.13 13.86
CA GLN A 249 -10.07 -9.93 13.51
C GLN A 249 -10.98 -10.75 14.43
N ARG A 250 -10.70 -12.06 14.60
CA ARG A 250 -11.43 -12.89 15.57
C ARG A 250 -11.42 -12.30 16.98
N ASN A 251 -10.26 -11.82 17.46
CA ASN A 251 -10.12 -11.23 18.79
C ASN A 251 -10.86 -9.89 18.96
N MET A 252 -10.97 -9.09 17.90
CA MET A 252 -11.79 -7.86 17.93
C MET A 252 -13.29 -8.19 18.04
N TYR A 253 -13.77 -9.21 17.34
CA TYR A 253 -15.18 -9.64 17.41
C TYR A 253 -15.53 -10.35 18.72
N THR A 254 -14.59 -11.04 19.37
CA THR A 254 -14.84 -11.69 20.68
C THR A 254 -14.81 -10.68 21.84
N LYS A 255 -13.95 -9.66 21.79
CA LYS A 255 -13.92 -8.57 22.80
C LYS A 255 -15.09 -7.60 22.68
N GLY A 256 -15.67 -7.42 21.49
CA GLY A 256 -16.85 -6.58 21.25
C GLY A 256 -18.18 -7.12 21.80
N ARG A 257 -18.20 -8.31 22.46
CA ARG A 257 -19.39 -8.90 23.09
C ARG A 257 -19.46 -8.71 24.60
N HIS A 258 -18.53 -7.96 25.22
CA HIS A 258 -18.51 -7.67 26.67
C HIS A 258 -18.31 -6.18 26.95
N GLY A 259 -19.12 -5.33 26.30
CA GLY A 259 -19.21 -3.90 26.58
C GLY A 259 -20.66 -3.44 26.47
#